data_AF-A0A518JYL1-F1
#
_entry.id   AF-A0A518JYL1-F1
#
_cell.length_a   1.000
_cell.length_b   1.000
_cell.length_c   1.000
_cell.angle_alpha   90.00
_cell.angle_beta   90.00
_cell.angle_gamma   90.00
#
_symmetry.space_group_name_H-M   'P 1'
#
loop_
_entity.id
_entity.type
_entity.pdbx_description
1 polymer ?
#
loop_
_entity_poly.entity_id
_entity_poly.type
_entity_poly.pdbx_seq_one_letter_code
_entity_poly.pdbx_strand_id
1 'polypeptide(L)'
;MTHAANQSPQPTTQFALDRLEKALAIAKRLGFIVRSEWLGGSATGWCEMGGKRILFVDLSLSVHEQLEQVEAAIEALRAERNKPA
;
A
#
# COMPACT_ATOMS: atom_id res chain seq x y z
N MET A 1 9.10 -25.21 26.43
CA MET A 1 8.48 -24.22 27.34
C MET A 1 9.00 -22.85 26.94
N THR A 2 8.26 -22.17 26.06
CA THR A 2 7.55 -20.91 26.32
C THR A 2 8.47 -19.68 26.33
N HIS A 3 8.39 -18.88 25.27
CA HIS A 3 7.91 -17.49 25.33
C HIS A 3 7.63 -17.02 23.91
N ALA A 4 6.39 -17.23 23.44
CA ALA A 4 5.84 -16.46 22.33
C ALA A 4 5.68 -15.03 22.86
N ALA A 5 6.49 -14.10 22.35
CA ALA A 5 6.41 -12.70 22.71
C ALA A 5 5.07 -12.15 22.18
N ASN A 6 4.07 -12.15 23.06
CA ASN A 6 2.82 -11.43 22.89
C ASN A 6 3.14 -9.92 22.99
N GLN A 7 3.46 -9.30 21.85
CA GLN A 7 3.67 -7.86 21.79
C GLN A 7 2.39 -7.22 21.25
N SER A 8 1.64 -6.58 22.14
CA SER A 8 0.61 -5.61 21.76
C SER A 8 1.25 -4.58 20.81
N PRO A 9 0.59 -4.20 19.71
CA PRO A 9 1.15 -3.24 18.77
C PRO A 9 1.52 -1.94 19.50
N GLN A 10 2.73 -1.45 19.27
CA GLN A 10 3.16 -0.16 19.80
C GLN A 10 2.28 0.97 19.24
N PRO A 11 2.04 2.07 19.98
CA PRO A 11 1.11 3.13 19.55
C PRO A 11 1.42 3.69 18.16
N THR A 12 2.70 3.81 17.80
CA THR A 12 3.16 4.28 16.48
C THR A 12 2.78 3.34 15.34
N THR A 13 2.79 2.03 15.58
CA THR A 13 2.36 1.01 14.62
C THR A 13 0.86 1.10 14.38
N GLN A 14 0.05 1.35 15.42
CA GLN A 14 -1.40 1.52 15.28
C GLN A 14 -1.74 2.73 14.39
N PHE A 15 -1.08 3.87 14.58
CA PHE A 15 -1.28 5.03 13.72
C PHE A 15 -0.88 4.77 12.26
N ALA A 16 0.19 4.00 12.03
CA ALA A 16 0.61 3.63 10.68
C ALA A 16 -0.39 2.68 10.01
N LEU A 17 -0.95 1.72 10.75
CA LEU A 17 -2.01 0.83 10.26
C LEU A 17 -3.27 1.62 9.88
N ASP A 18 -3.75 2.50 10.76
CA ASP A 18 -4.93 3.33 10.48
C ASP A 18 -4.73 4.22 9.24
N ARG A 19 -3.50 4.74 9.04
CA ARG A 19 -3.14 5.49 7.83
C ARG A 19 -3.11 4.60 6.59
N LEU A 20 -2.54 3.41 6.69
CA LEU A 20 -2.50 2.45 5.60
C LEU A 20 -3.91 2.06 5.15
N GLU A 21 -4.82 1.76 6.09
CA GLU A 21 -6.22 1.46 5.78
C GLU A 21 -6.92 2.60 5.04
N LYS A 22 -6.71 3.85 5.49
CA LYS A 22 -7.24 5.05 4.82
C LYS A 22 -6.65 5.22 3.42
N ALA A 23 -5.34 5.05 3.26
CA ALA A 23 -4.66 5.16 1.97
C ALA A 23 -5.18 4.10 0.98
N LEU A 24 -5.35 2.85 1.43
CA LEU A 24 -5.93 1.77 0.62
C LEU A 24 -7.37 2.07 0.19
N ALA A 25 -8.18 2.65 1.08
CA ALA A 25 -9.53 3.09 0.74
C ALA A 25 -9.52 4.20 -0.33
N ILE A 26 -8.59 5.16 -0.24
CA ILE A 26 -8.40 6.20 -1.23
C ILE A 26 -7.97 5.60 -2.58
N ALA A 27 -6.99 4.71 -2.59
CA ALA A 27 -6.52 4.04 -3.81
C ALA A 27 -7.68 3.32 -4.53
N LYS A 28 -8.50 2.56 -3.79
CA LYS A 28 -9.69 1.90 -4.35
C LYS A 28 -10.67 2.90 -4.97
N ARG A 29 -10.94 4.03 -4.29
CA ARG A 29 -11.82 5.09 -4.81
C ARG A 29 -11.28 5.77 -6.07
N LEU A 30 -9.95 5.79 -6.24
CA LEU A 30 -9.30 6.29 -7.46
C LEU A 30 -9.30 5.29 -8.62
N GLY A 31 -9.87 4.10 -8.42
CA GLY A 31 -10.02 3.07 -9.45
C GLY A 31 -8.89 2.04 -9.47
N PHE A 32 -8.03 2.00 -8.45
CA PHE A 32 -7.09 0.90 -8.30
C PHE A 32 -7.80 -0.39 -7.90
N ILE A 33 -7.41 -1.48 -8.54
CA ILE A 33 -7.57 -2.83 -8.02
C ILE A 33 -6.39 -3.10 -7.11
N VAL A 34 -6.65 -3.14 -5.80
CA VAL A 34 -5.62 -3.42 -4.79
C VAL A 34 -5.45 -4.92 -4.64
N ARG A 35 -4.23 -5.42 -4.82
CA ARG A 35 -3.84 -6.81 -4.54
C ARG A 35 -2.78 -6.84 -3.46
N SER A 36 -3.08 -7.51 -2.36
CA SER A 36 -2.12 -7.76 -1.29
C SER A 36 -1.48 -9.13 -1.53
N GLU A 37 -0.18 -9.15 -1.80
CA GLU A 37 0.55 -10.36 -2.21
C GLU A 37 1.90 -10.41 -1.48
N TRP A 38 2.47 -11.59 -1.28
CA TRP A 38 3.84 -11.70 -0.79
C TRP A 38 4.81 -11.63 -1.96
N LEU A 39 5.55 -10.51 -2.11
CA LEU A 39 6.40 -10.25 -3.27
C LEU A 39 7.89 -10.15 -2.90
N GLY A 40 8.24 -10.31 -1.63
CA GLY A 40 9.63 -10.45 -1.16
C GLY A 40 10.47 -9.18 -1.33
N GLY A 41 9.85 -8.01 -1.28
CA GLY A 41 10.47 -6.69 -1.48
C GLY A 41 10.76 -6.34 -2.94
N SER A 42 10.33 -7.17 -3.90
CA SER A 42 10.68 -7.00 -5.32
C SER A 42 9.70 -6.12 -6.10
N ALA A 43 8.48 -5.95 -5.60
CA ALA A 43 7.44 -5.22 -6.32
C ALA A 43 7.27 -3.80 -5.76
N THR A 44 7.45 -2.81 -6.62
CA THR A 44 7.22 -1.41 -6.29
C THR A 44 6.00 -0.89 -7.04
N GLY A 45 5.10 -0.22 -6.30
CA GLY A 45 4.01 0.56 -6.87
C GLY A 45 2.92 -0.21 -7.62
N TRP A 46 2.51 0.36 -8.76
CA TRP A 46 1.32 -0.04 -9.53
C TRP A 46 1.60 -0.08 -11.02
N CYS A 47 0.74 -0.77 -11.77
CA CYS A 47 0.79 -0.82 -13.23
C CYS A 47 -0.61 -0.78 -13.85
N GLU A 48 -0.67 -0.56 -15.17
CA GLU A 48 -1.90 -0.75 -15.93
C GLU A 48 -1.82 -2.04 -16.75
N MET A 49 -2.79 -2.93 -16.58
CA MET A 49 -2.90 -4.16 -17.37
C MET A 49 -4.32 -4.29 -17.90
N GLY A 50 -4.48 -4.28 -19.23
CA GLY A 50 -5.79 -4.37 -19.87
C GLY A 50 -6.73 -3.21 -19.50
N GLY A 51 -6.20 -1.99 -19.40
CA GLY A 51 -6.97 -0.80 -19.00
C GLY A 51 -7.31 -0.73 -17.51
N LYS A 52 -6.83 -1.68 -16.70
CA LYS A 52 -7.07 -1.72 -15.26
C LYS A 52 -5.82 -1.33 -14.51
N ARG A 53 -5.94 -0.36 -13.61
CA ARG A 53 -4.86 0.05 -12.70
C ARG A 53 -4.81 -0.94 -11.55
N ILE A 54 -3.68 -1.63 -11.39
CA ILE A 54 -3.47 -2.63 -10.36
C ILE A 54 -2.35 -2.15 -9.45
N LEU A 55 -2.68 -1.96 -8.17
CA LEU A 55 -1.74 -1.63 -7.12
C LEU A 55 -1.41 -2.90 -6.34
N PHE A 56 -0.15 -3.29 -6.35
CA PHE A 56 0.34 -4.37 -5.51
C PHE A 56 0.81 -3.81 -4.18
N VAL A 57 0.38 -4.44 -3.09
CA VAL A 57 0.85 -4.15 -1.73
C VAL A 57 1.61 -5.37 -1.25
N ASP A 58 2.91 -5.22 -1.04
CA ASP A 58 3.77 -6.34 -0.67
C ASP A 58 3.66 -6.63 0.84
N LEU A 59 3.10 -7.79 1.18
CA LEU A 59 2.90 -8.24 2.55
C LEU A 59 4.20 -8.60 3.29
N SER A 60 5.31 -8.74 2.56
CA SER A 60 6.64 -8.95 3.16
C SER A 60 7.25 -7.66 3.73
N LEU A 61 6.72 -6.50 3.36
CA LEU A 61 7.18 -5.19 3.82
C LEU A 61 6.57 -4.83 5.18
N SER A 62 7.25 -3.95 5.92
CA SER A 62 6.69 -3.33 7.12
C SER A 62 5.47 -2.46 6.78
N VAL A 63 4.61 -2.20 7.78
CA VAL A 63 3.43 -1.33 7.61
C VAL A 63 3.81 0.06 7.07
N HIS A 64 4.98 0.58 7.47
CA HIS A 64 5.45 1.87 7.00
C HIS A 64 5.82 1.85 5.52
N GLU A 65 6.58 0.84 5.09
CA GLU A 65 6.95 0.65 3.69
C GLU A 65 5.71 0.37 2.81
N GLN A 66 4.74 -0.40 3.31
CA GLN A 66 3.45 -0.60 2.64
C GLN A 66 2.69 0.72 2.49
N LEU A 67 2.69 1.56 3.53
CA LEU A 67 2.06 2.88 3.48
C LEU A 67 2.73 3.79 2.44
N GLU A 68 4.05 3.85 2.43
CA GLU A 68 4.81 4.60 1.43
C GLU A 68 4.52 4.12 0.01
N GLN A 69 4.45 2.80 -0.21
CA GLN A 69 4.10 2.22 -1.51
C GLN A 69 2.71 2.68 -1.99
N VAL A 70 1.71 2.66 -1.10
CA VAL A 70 0.34 3.06 -1.44
C VAL A 70 0.23 4.57 -1.68
N GLU A 71 0.87 5.39 -0.84
CA GLU A 71 0.89 6.85 -1.00
C GLU A 71 1.60 7.26 -2.29
N ALA A 72 2.74 6.65 -2.60
CA ALA A 72 3.46 6.90 -3.86
C ALA A 72 2.61 6.55 -5.09
N ALA A 73 1.85 5.46 -5.05
CA ALA A 73 0.97 5.06 -6.15
C ALA A 73 -0.18 6.07 -6.37
N ILE A 74 -0.77 6.57 -5.28
CA ILE A 74 -1.82 7.60 -5.33
C ILE A 74 -1.28 8.89 -5.95
N GLU A 75 -0.11 9.35 -5.51
CA GLU A 75 0.51 10.57 -6.02
C GLU A 75 0.91 10.45 -7.49
N ALA A 76 1.49 9.31 -7.90
CA ALA A 76 1.80 9.04 -9.30
C ALA A 76 0.56 9.14 -10.19
N LEU A 77 -0.56 8.51 -9.80
CA LEU A 77 -1.81 8.58 -10.56
C LEU A 77 -2.38 10.02 -10.62
N ARG A 78 -2.29 10.77 -9.53
CA ARG A 78 -2.72 12.18 -9.53
C ARG A 78 -1.87 13.02 -10.48
N ALA A 79 -0.56 12.80 -10.50
CA ALA A 79 0.34 13.48 -11.41
C ALA A 79 0.04 13.15 -12.88
N GLU A 80 -0.21 11.88 -13.21
CA GLU A 80 -0.60 11.47 -14.57
C GLU A 80 -1.90 12.13 -15.04
N ARG A 81 -2.91 12.22 -14.17
CA ARG A 81 -4.20 12.86 -14.49
C ARG A 81 -4.11 14.37 -14.72
N ASN A 82 -3.09 15.01 -14.15
CA ASN A 82 -2.89 16.46 -14.22
C ASN A 82 -1.91 16.87 -15.33
N LYS A 83 -1.39 15.91 -16.11
CA LYS A 83 -0.50 16.22 -17.22
C LYS A 83 -1.33 16.87 -18.36
N PRO A 84 -0.93 18.06 -18.86
CA PRO A 84 -1.58 18.65 -20.03
C PRO A 84 -1.41 17.73 -21.25
N ALA A 85 -2.44 17.69 -22.09
CA ALA A 85 -2.47 16.89 -23.32
C ALA A 85 -1.37 17.30 -24.32
#